data_AF-A0A937TYR8-F1
#
_entry.id   AF-A0A937TYR8-F1
#
_cell.length_a   1.000
_cell.length_b   1.000
_cell.length_c   1.000
_cell.angle_alpha   90.00
_cell.angle_beta   90.00
_cell.angle_gamma   90.00
#
_symmetry.space_group_name_H-M   'P 1'
#
loop_
_entity.id
_entity.type
_entity.pdbx_description
1 polymer ?
#
loop_
_entity_poly.entity_id
_entity_poly.type
_entity_poly.pdbx_seq_one_letter_code
_entity_poly.pdbx_strand_id
1 'polypeptide(L)'
;MPKDETVECNLAIIGCGLSGMAAALFAAGQGFSTVQTGVSGGMIFASGLLDLMGIHPIEKGSQWMDPWAAIDALSEDIPGHPYARLEKDTIKKALEKVVSFLRNNGLPYLKCGENNSEVMTPLGTSRHTYYVPQTMWEGVRAFKEKRPCLVVGLHGLIDFSAAQIAGALGGRWPGLRWQDVSLQR
;
A
#
# COMPACT_ATOMS: atom_id res chain seq x y z
N MET A 1 -25.78 2.55 21.94
CA MET A 1 -25.77 4.02 22.18
C MET A 1 -27.20 4.48 22.38
N PRO A 2 -27.46 5.40 23.32
CA PRO A 2 -28.76 6.05 23.42
C PRO A 2 -29.06 6.73 22.08
N LYS A 3 -30.32 6.74 21.66
CA LYS A 3 -30.72 7.11 20.29
C LYS A 3 -30.66 8.61 19.98
N ASP A 4 -30.38 9.44 21.00
CA ASP A 4 -30.57 10.91 20.96
C ASP A 4 -29.36 11.72 21.48
N GLU A 5 -28.15 11.15 21.51
CA GLU A 5 -26.96 11.88 21.97
C GLU A 5 -26.33 12.68 20.81
N THR A 6 -26.50 14.00 20.83
CA THR A 6 -25.84 14.92 19.91
C THR A 6 -24.35 15.03 20.24
N VAL A 7 -23.49 14.84 19.25
CA VAL A 7 -22.03 15.02 19.40
C VAL A 7 -21.61 16.33 18.73
N GLU A 8 -21.19 17.29 19.54
CA GLU A 8 -20.61 18.55 19.08
C GLU A 8 -19.15 18.33 18.66
N CYS A 9 -18.78 18.77 17.45
CA CYS A 9 -17.40 18.68 16.95
C CYS A 9 -17.10 19.78 15.93
N ASN A 10 -15.82 20.07 15.70
CA ASN A 10 -15.39 21.04 14.69
C ASN A 10 -15.40 20.43 13.28
N LEU A 11 -15.18 19.12 13.17
CA LEU A 11 -15.13 18.42 11.89
C LEU A 11 -15.80 17.05 11.99
N ALA A 12 -16.84 16.85 11.19
CA ALA A 12 -17.44 15.54 10.96
C ALA A 12 -16.88 14.92 9.67
N ILE A 13 -16.34 13.71 9.76
CA ILE A 13 -15.75 12.95 8.65
C ILE A 13 -16.65 11.75 8.37
N ILE A 14 -17.14 11.67 7.14
CA ILE A 14 -17.96 10.56 6.66
C ILE A 14 -17.09 9.64 5.81
N GLY A 15 -16.80 8.45 6.33
CA GLY A 15 -16.01 7.42 5.69
C GLY A 15 -14.91 6.86 6.58
N CYS A 16 -14.88 5.54 6.75
CA CYS A 16 -13.86 4.83 7.53
C CYS A 16 -12.80 4.15 6.66
N GLY A 17 -12.52 4.71 5.48
CA GLY A 17 -11.41 4.30 4.61
C GLY A 17 -10.12 5.05 4.91
N LEU A 18 -9.06 4.79 4.14
CA LEU A 18 -7.75 5.43 4.31
C LEU A 18 -7.82 6.96 4.25
N SER A 19 -8.56 7.53 3.30
CA SER A 19 -8.72 8.99 3.20
C SER A 19 -9.44 9.61 4.40
N GLY A 20 -10.45 8.93 4.94
CA GLY A 20 -11.19 9.39 6.12
C GLY A 20 -10.34 9.32 7.38
N MET A 21 -9.62 8.21 7.58
CA MET A 21 -8.68 8.08 8.70
C MET A 21 -7.51 9.06 8.59
N ALA A 22 -6.99 9.31 7.37
CA ALA A 22 -5.99 10.34 7.15
C ALA A 22 -6.55 11.73 7.48
N ALA A 23 -7.75 12.08 7.02
CA ALA A 23 -8.39 13.34 7.40
C ALA A 23 -8.53 13.47 8.93
N ALA A 24 -8.94 12.40 9.62
CA ALA A 24 -9.06 12.39 11.07
C ALA A 24 -7.71 12.59 11.77
N LEU A 25 -6.66 11.89 11.32
CA LEU A 25 -5.29 12.06 11.81
C LEU A 25 -4.80 13.51 11.64
N PHE A 26 -5.01 14.10 10.47
CA PHE A 26 -4.54 15.45 10.19
C PHE A 26 -5.32 16.52 10.96
N ALA A 27 -6.63 16.34 11.13
CA ALA A 27 -7.49 17.24 11.90
C ALA A 27 -7.19 17.17 13.40
N ALA A 28 -7.10 15.96 13.96
CA ALA A 28 -6.73 15.75 15.36
C ALA A 28 -5.33 16.31 15.66
N GLY A 29 -4.37 16.12 14.75
CA GLY A 29 -3.03 16.70 14.87
C GLY A 29 -2.98 18.24 14.78
N GLN A 30 -4.08 18.90 14.42
CA GLN A 30 -4.25 20.35 14.45
C GLN A 30 -5.15 20.82 15.62
N GLY A 31 -5.56 19.90 16.51
CA GLY A 31 -6.39 20.21 17.67
C GLY A 31 -7.89 20.30 17.39
N PHE A 32 -8.35 19.91 16.21
CA PHE A 32 -9.79 19.87 15.92
C PHE A 32 -10.47 18.71 16.66
N SER A 33 -11.56 19.02 17.36
CA SER A 33 -12.49 17.97 17.80
C SER A 33 -13.13 17.33 16.57
N THR A 34 -12.91 16.03 16.39
CA THR A 34 -13.22 15.33 15.15
C THR A 34 -14.08 14.11 15.42
N VAL A 35 -15.18 13.95 14.68
CA VAL A 35 -16.02 12.76 14.69
C VAL A 35 -15.86 12.06 13.35
N GLN A 36 -15.53 10.77 13.36
CA GLN A 36 -15.50 9.94 12.17
C GLN A 36 -16.63 8.92 12.22
N THR A 37 -17.39 8.80 11.13
CA THR A 37 -18.52 7.86 11.03
C THR A 37 -18.52 7.11 9.70
N GLY A 38 -19.09 5.91 9.69
CA GLY A 38 -19.19 5.05 8.52
C GLY A 38 -18.70 3.63 8.77
N VAL A 39 -18.66 2.83 7.70
CA VAL A 39 -18.24 1.42 7.74
C VAL A 39 -16.86 1.25 7.06
N SER A 40 -16.01 0.40 7.61
CA SER A 40 -14.63 0.17 7.13
C SER A 40 -14.52 -0.80 5.93
N GLY A 41 -15.65 -1.15 5.31
CA GLY A 41 -15.87 -2.42 4.60
C GLY A 41 -14.84 -2.85 3.55
N GLY A 42 -14.17 -1.93 2.85
CA GLY A 42 -13.19 -2.27 1.81
C GLY A 42 -11.75 -2.45 2.28
N MET A 43 -11.38 -1.92 3.44
CA MET A 43 -9.96 -1.88 3.86
C MET A 43 -9.40 -3.26 4.19
N ILE A 44 -10.24 -4.21 4.63
CA ILE A 44 -9.83 -5.57 4.95
C ILE A 44 -9.28 -6.34 3.74
N PHE A 45 -9.57 -5.88 2.51
CA PHE A 45 -9.08 -6.46 1.27
C PHE A 45 -7.87 -5.71 0.69
N ALA A 46 -7.43 -4.63 1.35
CA ALA A 46 -6.28 -3.87 0.89
C ALA A 46 -4.98 -4.61 1.22
N SER A 47 -4.00 -4.56 0.30
CA SER A 47 -2.69 -5.18 0.50
C SER A 47 -1.86 -4.58 1.64
N GLY A 48 -2.29 -3.44 2.19
CA GLY A 48 -1.52 -2.66 3.17
C GLY A 48 -0.35 -1.87 2.58
N LEU A 49 -0.03 -2.03 1.29
CA LEU A 49 0.96 -1.23 0.56
C LEU A 49 0.47 0.21 0.34
N LEU A 50 1.40 1.18 0.28
CA LEU A 50 1.08 2.56 -0.10
C LEU A 50 1.75 2.87 -1.45
N ASP A 51 0.97 2.78 -2.51
CA ASP A 51 1.46 2.99 -3.87
C ASP A 51 1.58 4.47 -4.21
N LEU A 52 2.63 4.83 -4.96
CA LEU A 52 2.78 6.16 -5.53
C LEU A 52 3.18 6.01 -7.00
N MET A 53 2.35 6.54 -7.90
CA MET A 53 2.57 6.66 -9.35
C MET A 53 3.48 5.61 -9.99
N GLY A 54 3.08 4.34 -9.92
CA GLY A 54 3.84 3.22 -10.49
C GLY A 54 3.54 2.90 -11.95
N ILE A 55 2.45 3.45 -12.52
CA ILE A 55 2.01 3.21 -13.90
C ILE A 55 1.45 4.49 -14.51
N HIS A 56 2.05 4.98 -15.60
CA HIS A 56 1.57 6.09 -16.41
C HIS A 56 2.31 6.15 -17.77
N PRO A 57 1.66 6.37 -18.92
CA PRO A 57 0.22 6.39 -19.14
C PRO A 57 -0.38 4.98 -19.04
N ILE A 58 -1.65 4.92 -18.61
CA ILE A 58 -2.34 3.66 -18.30
C ILE A 58 -2.49 2.80 -19.57
N GLU A 59 -2.77 3.42 -20.71
CA GLU A 59 -3.01 2.75 -21.99
C GLU A 59 -1.79 1.97 -22.48
N LYS A 60 -0.58 2.44 -22.13
CA LYS A 60 0.69 1.78 -22.47
C LYS A 60 1.16 0.81 -21.36
N GLY A 61 0.58 0.88 -20.16
CA GLY A 61 1.04 0.12 -19.01
C GLY A 61 2.48 0.45 -18.60
N SER A 62 2.99 1.63 -18.94
CA SER A 62 4.37 2.04 -18.69
C SER A 62 4.65 2.09 -17.18
N GLN A 63 5.62 1.30 -16.73
CA GLN A 63 5.95 1.16 -15.31
C GLN A 63 7.04 2.15 -14.88
N TRP A 64 6.90 2.71 -13.68
CA TRP A 64 7.82 3.71 -13.15
C TRP A 64 8.44 3.30 -11.81
N MET A 65 9.77 3.28 -11.80
CA MET A 65 10.56 3.16 -10.57
C MET A 65 10.69 4.49 -9.84
N ASP A 66 10.82 5.60 -10.57
CA ASP A 66 10.78 6.95 -9.99
C ASP A 66 9.35 7.49 -10.07
N PRO A 67 8.59 7.49 -8.96
CA PRO A 67 7.22 7.98 -8.96
C PRO A 67 7.13 9.50 -9.15
N TRP A 68 8.20 10.25 -8.88
CA TRP A 68 8.19 11.71 -8.96
C TRP A 68 8.36 12.19 -10.40
N ALA A 69 9.17 11.49 -11.18
CA ALA A 69 9.24 11.70 -12.63
C ALA A 69 7.94 11.27 -13.30
N ALA A 70 7.32 10.20 -12.81
CA ALA A 70 6.02 9.75 -13.30
C ALA A 70 4.90 10.76 -13.01
N ILE A 71 4.94 11.42 -11.85
CA ILE A 71 4.03 12.53 -11.52
C ILE A 71 4.24 13.73 -12.46
N ASP A 72 5.48 14.05 -12.86
CA ASP A 72 5.73 15.12 -13.85
C ASP A 72 5.08 14.76 -15.18
N ALA A 73 5.38 13.57 -15.71
CA ALA A 73 4.81 13.10 -16.97
C ALA A 73 3.27 13.10 -16.94
N LEU A 74 2.67 12.64 -15.83
CA LEU A 74 1.22 12.70 -15.64
C LEU A 74 0.68 14.13 -15.63
N SER A 75 1.40 15.07 -15.01
CA SER A 75 0.96 16.45 -14.91
C SER A 75 1.06 17.18 -16.25
N GLU A 76 2.04 16.82 -17.08
CA GLU A 76 2.15 17.28 -18.46
C GLU A 76 1.02 16.71 -19.35
N ASP A 77 0.80 15.39 -19.28
CA ASP A 77 -0.21 14.70 -20.09
C ASP A 77 -1.65 15.05 -19.67
N ILE A 78 -1.88 15.23 -18.36
CA ILE A 78 -3.20 15.47 -17.77
C ILE A 78 -3.12 16.61 -16.73
N PRO A 79 -3.02 17.89 -17.16
CA PRO A 79 -2.89 19.03 -16.25
C PRO A 79 -4.03 19.20 -15.25
N GLY A 80 -5.21 18.61 -15.53
CA GLY A 80 -6.36 18.61 -14.63
C GLY A 80 -6.29 17.59 -13.49
N HIS A 81 -5.33 16.66 -13.51
CA HIS A 81 -5.21 15.56 -12.56
C HIS A 81 -4.93 16.08 -11.13
N PRO A 82 -5.44 15.45 -10.04
CA PRO A 82 -5.17 15.89 -8.67
C PRO A 82 -3.68 16.02 -8.32
N TYR A 83 -2.82 15.15 -8.85
CA TYR A 83 -1.36 15.27 -8.68
C TYR A 83 -0.75 16.51 -9.33
N ALA A 84 -1.35 17.05 -10.40
CA ALA A 84 -0.90 18.29 -11.04
C ALA A 84 -1.26 19.55 -10.24
N ARG A 85 -2.13 19.43 -9.23
CA ARG A 85 -2.60 20.55 -8.39
C ARG A 85 -1.82 20.70 -7.08
N LEU A 86 -0.86 19.81 -6.82
CA LEU A 86 -0.11 19.76 -5.57
C LEU A 86 1.38 19.78 -5.86
N GLU A 87 2.13 20.52 -5.06
CA GLU A 87 3.58 20.42 -5.07
C GLU A 87 4.01 19.04 -4.56
N LYS A 88 5.03 18.43 -5.18
CA LYS A 88 5.54 17.12 -4.78
C LYS A 88 5.97 17.08 -3.31
N ASP A 89 6.52 18.17 -2.80
CA ASP A 89 6.94 18.27 -1.39
C ASP A 89 5.74 18.18 -0.43
N THR A 90 4.59 18.73 -0.82
CA THR A 90 3.33 18.58 -0.05
C THR A 90 2.92 17.11 0.01
N ILE A 91 3.00 16.39 -1.11
CA ILE A 91 2.70 14.95 -1.17
C ILE A 91 3.67 14.15 -0.28
N LYS A 92 4.97 14.44 -0.37
CA LYS A 92 6.02 13.79 0.46
C LYS A 92 5.74 13.96 1.94
N LYS A 93 5.52 15.20 2.39
CA LYS A 93 5.24 15.53 3.79
C LYS A 93 3.97 14.86 4.30
N ALA A 94 2.92 14.81 3.47
CA ALA A 94 1.68 14.15 3.84
C ALA A 94 1.87 12.64 4.03
N LEU A 95 2.57 11.97 3.11
CA LEU A 95 2.88 10.53 3.23
C LEU A 95 3.76 10.24 4.46
N GLU A 96 4.80 11.04 4.69
CA GLU A 96 5.69 10.89 5.85
C GLU A 96 4.93 11.06 7.17
N LYS A 97 3.97 11.98 7.24
CA LYS A 97 3.12 12.15 8.43
C LYS A 97 2.27 10.92 8.72
N VAL A 98 1.66 10.32 7.69
CA VAL A 98 0.88 9.08 7.84
C VAL A 98 1.78 7.92 8.29
N VAL A 99 2.92 7.71 7.61
CA VAL A 99 3.86 6.62 7.95
C VAL A 99 4.47 6.81 9.34
N SER A 100 4.77 8.05 9.75
CA SER A 100 5.24 8.35 11.10
C SER A 100 4.21 8.02 12.17
N PHE A 101 2.94 8.35 11.93
CA PHE A 101 1.86 7.97 12.82
C PHE A 101 1.74 6.44 12.93
N LEU A 102 1.75 5.72 11.81
CA LEU A 102 1.67 4.25 11.81
C LEU A 102 2.85 3.61 12.55
N ARG A 103 4.07 4.08 12.31
CA ARG A 103 5.29 3.66 13.00
C ARG A 103 5.19 3.85 14.51
N ASN A 104 4.70 5.00 14.97
CA ASN A 104 4.52 5.27 16.40
C ASN A 104 3.47 4.35 17.06
N ASN A 105 2.63 3.70 16.27
CA ASN A 105 1.63 2.72 16.69
C ASN A 105 2.04 1.27 16.37
N GLY A 106 3.33 1.01 16.15
CA GLY A 106 3.85 -0.35 15.95
C GLY A 106 3.61 -0.93 14.55
N LEU A 107 3.23 -0.09 13.58
CA LEU A 107 3.02 -0.47 12.18
C LEU A 107 4.05 0.24 11.28
N PRO A 108 5.35 -0.11 11.37
CA PRO A 108 6.40 0.52 10.58
C PRO A 108 6.32 0.17 9.10
N TYR A 109 6.62 1.16 8.26
CA TYR A 109 6.75 1.03 6.82
C TYR A 109 8.17 1.40 6.37
N LEU A 110 8.63 0.75 5.31
CA LEU A 110 9.94 0.95 4.69
C LEU A 110 9.78 1.38 3.23
N LYS A 111 10.78 2.09 2.69
CA LYS A 111 10.86 2.49 1.29
C LYS A 111 12.29 2.43 0.76
N CYS A 112 12.45 2.35 -0.56
CA CYS A 112 13.75 2.31 -1.24
C CYS A 112 14.21 3.71 -1.67
N GLY A 113 14.68 4.52 -0.72
CA GLY A 113 15.06 5.92 -1.00
C GLY A 113 13.84 6.71 -1.49
N GLU A 114 13.93 7.29 -2.68
CA GLU A 114 12.81 8.00 -3.33
C GLU A 114 12.16 7.21 -4.47
N ASN A 115 12.53 5.95 -4.65
CA ASN A 115 11.99 5.09 -5.71
C ASN A 115 10.94 4.12 -5.15
N ASN A 116 10.02 3.74 -6.03
CA ASN A 116 9.17 2.58 -5.84
C ASN A 116 9.99 1.30 -5.66
N SER A 117 9.40 0.33 -4.98
CA SER A 117 9.88 -1.03 -4.84
C SER A 117 8.96 -1.99 -5.59
N GLU A 118 9.54 -3.03 -6.16
CA GLU A 118 8.78 -4.08 -6.82
C GLU A 118 8.37 -5.16 -5.80
N VAL A 119 7.06 -5.37 -5.65
CA VAL A 119 6.47 -6.33 -4.72
C VAL A 119 5.68 -7.38 -5.49
N MET A 120 5.85 -8.65 -5.13
CA MET A 120 5.08 -9.73 -5.74
C MET A 120 3.62 -9.72 -5.29
N THR A 121 2.73 -10.20 -6.15
CA THR A 121 1.32 -10.40 -5.84
C THR A 121 1.04 -11.90 -5.63
N PRO A 122 -0.07 -12.25 -4.94
CA PRO A 122 -0.52 -13.64 -4.82
C PRO A 122 -0.82 -14.33 -6.16
N LEU A 123 -0.96 -13.57 -7.25
CA LEU A 123 -1.16 -14.12 -8.59
C LEU A 123 0.15 -14.53 -9.28
N GLY A 124 1.30 -14.33 -8.62
CA GLY A 124 2.61 -14.57 -9.23
C GLY A 124 3.01 -13.49 -10.25
N THR A 125 2.41 -12.30 -10.15
CA THR A 125 2.86 -11.09 -10.84
C THR A 125 3.61 -10.18 -9.87
N SER A 126 3.97 -8.99 -10.32
CA SER A 126 4.54 -7.95 -9.45
C SER A 126 3.88 -6.60 -9.71
N ARG A 127 3.99 -5.71 -8.72
CA ARG A 127 3.53 -4.33 -8.78
C ARG A 127 4.56 -3.39 -8.15
N HIS A 128 4.48 -2.12 -8.50
CA HIS A 128 5.31 -1.06 -7.94
C HIS A 128 4.59 -0.35 -6.81
N THR A 129 5.29 -0.10 -5.71
CA THR A 129 4.74 0.59 -4.53
C THR A 129 5.79 1.43 -3.83
N TYR A 130 5.40 2.48 -3.12
CA TYR A 130 6.34 3.44 -2.55
C TYR A 130 6.72 3.10 -1.11
N TYR A 131 5.72 2.80 -0.27
CA TYR A 131 5.94 2.28 1.08
C TYR A 131 5.41 0.85 1.23
N VAL A 132 6.21 0.02 1.89
CA VAL A 132 5.94 -1.39 2.14
C VAL A 132 5.91 -1.63 3.66
N PRO A 133 4.91 -2.34 4.21
CA PRO A 133 4.97 -2.77 5.61
C PRO A 133 6.28 -3.49 5.92
N GLN A 134 6.92 -3.21 7.05
CA GLN A 134 8.21 -3.80 7.40
C GLN A 134 8.19 -5.34 7.35
N THR A 135 7.06 -5.96 7.70
CA THR A 135 6.85 -7.41 7.68
C THR A 135 6.94 -8.03 6.27
N MET A 136 6.75 -7.24 5.22
CA MET A 136 6.84 -7.68 3.82
C MET A 136 8.21 -7.38 3.18
N TRP A 137 9.05 -6.58 3.83
CA TRP A 137 10.25 -6.00 3.21
C TRP A 137 11.31 -7.03 2.79
N GLU A 138 11.52 -8.08 3.57
CA GLU A 138 12.47 -9.12 3.18
C GLU A 138 12.00 -9.91 1.95
N GLY A 139 10.69 -9.98 1.71
CA GLY A 139 10.13 -10.52 0.47
C GLY A 139 10.50 -9.67 -0.76
N VAL A 140 10.50 -8.34 -0.61
CA VAL A 140 10.94 -7.39 -1.64
C VAL A 140 12.43 -7.58 -1.95
N ARG A 141 13.27 -7.67 -0.92
CA ARG A 141 14.72 -7.87 -1.08
C ARG A 141 15.04 -9.21 -1.73
N ALA A 142 14.40 -10.29 -1.24
CA ALA A 142 14.57 -11.62 -1.81
C ALA A 142 14.15 -11.65 -3.29
N PHE A 143 13.05 -10.99 -3.64
CA PHE A 143 12.58 -10.93 -5.03
C PHE A 143 13.49 -10.09 -5.93
N LYS A 144 14.05 -8.98 -5.44
CA LYS A 144 15.00 -8.16 -6.20
C LYS A 144 16.32 -8.89 -6.45
N GLU A 145 16.87 -9.51 -5.41
CA GLU A 145 18.17 -10.20 -5.43
C GLU A 145 18.09 -11.64 -5.95
N LYS A 146 16.88 -12.14 -6.22
CA LYS A 146 16.61 -13.52 -6.66
C LYS A 146 17.18 -14.57 -5.71
N ARG A 147 17.19 -14.29 -4.41
CA ARG A 147 17.68 -15.22 -3.37
C ARG A 147 16.90 -16.53 -3.44
N PRO A 148 17.52 -17.71 -3.27
CA PRO A 148 16.77 -18.96 -3.14
C PRO A 148 15.70 -18.85 -2.05
N CYS A 149 14.45 -19.15 -2.37
CA CYS A 149 13.30 -18.90 -1.49
C CYS A 149 12.25 -20.02 -1.59
N LEU A 150 11.49 -20.22 -0.52
CA LEU A 150 10.38 -21.17 -0.46
C LEU A 150 9.08 -20.42 -0.19
N VAL A 151 8.12 -20.52 -1.10
CA VAL A 151 6.73 -20.07 -0.85
C VAL A 151 5.98 -21.22 -0.18
N VAL A 152 5.47 -20.98 1.02
CA VAL A 152 4.74 -22.00 1.80
C VAL A 152 3.25 -21.74 1.68
N GLY A 153 2.52 -22.72 1.14
CA GLY A 153 1.06 -22.74 1.15
C GLY A 153 0.53 -23.45 2.39
N LEU A 154 -0.58 -22.96 2.93
CA LEU A 154 -1.24 -23.57 4.08
C LEU A 154 -2.50 -24.31 3.62
N HIS A 155 -2.59 -25.60 3.93
CA HIS A 155 -3.79 -26.37 3.61
C HIS A 155 -5.03 -25.74 4.27
N GLY A 156 -6.06 -25.48 3.46
CA GLY A 156 -7.31 -24.83 3.88
C GLY A 156 -7.38 -23.32 3.60
N LEU A 157 -6.29 -22.69 3.17
CA LEU A 157 -6.30 -21.29 2.74
C LEU A 157 -6.73 -21.19 1.27
N ILE A 158 -8.02 -20.94 1.02
CA ILE A 158 -8.65 -21.04 -0.30
C ILE A 158 -8.15 -20.02 -1.34
N ASP A 159 -7.71 -18.84 -0.91
CA ASP A 159 -7.32 -17.73 -1.80
C ASP A 159 -5.80 -17.60 -2.00
N PHE A 160 -5.06 -18.69 -1.74
CA PHE A 160 -3.59 -18.70 -1.86
C PHE A 160 -3.09 -20.00 -2.45
N SER A 161 -2.26 -19.90 -3.50
CA SER A 161 -1.59 -21.06 -4.11
C SER A 161 -0.10 -20.81 -4.24
N ALA A 162 0.69 -21.51 -3.41
CA ALA A 162 2.15 -21.42 -3.46
C ALA A 162 2.69 -21.94 -4.80
N ALA A 163 2.08 -23.01 -5.32
CA ALA A 163 2.40 -23.58 -6.62
C ALA A 163 2.18 -22.57 -7.77
N GLN A 164 1.06 -21.83 -7.74
CA GLN A 164 0.78 -20.81 -8.75
C GLN A 164 1.81 -19.68 -8.72
N ILE A 165 2.13 -19.15 -7.53
CA ILE A 165 3.11 -18.06 -7.37
C ILE A 165 4.48 -18.51 -7.91
N ALA A 166 4.95 -19.68 -7.49
CA ALA A 166 6.24 -20.20 -7.92
C ALA A 166 6.28 -20.53 -9.42
N GLY A 167 5.21 -21.12 -9.96
CA GLY A 167 5.09 -21.43 -11.38
C GLY A 167 5.12 -20.17 -12.26
N ALA A 168 4.34 -19.14 -11.89
CA ALA A 168 4.28 -17.88 -12.64
C ALA A 168 5.59 -17.07 -12.56
N LEU A 169 6.27 -17.10 -11.40
CA LEU A 169 7.52 -16.37 -11.20
C LEU A 169 8.77 -17.15 -11.59
N GLY A 170 8.69 -18.45 -11.89
CA GLY A 170 9.87 -19.31 -12.10
C GLY A 170 10.85 -18.78 -13.15
N GLY A 171 10.37 -18.19 -14.24
CA GLY A 171 11.22 -17.57 -15.25
C GLY A 171 11.92 -16.29 -14.79
N ARG A 172 11.34 -15.56 -13.83
CA ARG A 172 11.89 -14.33 -13.23
C ARG A 172 12.63 -14.58 -11.92
N TRP A 173 12.47 -15.75 -11.32
CA TRP A 173 13.08 -16.14 -10.04
C TRP A 173 13.42 -17.63 -10.03
N PRO A 174 14.53 -18.05 -10.67
CA PRO A 174 14.85 -19.47 -10.87
C PRO A 174 15.03 -20.29 -9.57
N GLY A 175 15.43 -19.64 -8.47
CA GLY A 175 15.60 -20.26 -7.16
C GLY A 175 14.32 -20.34 -6.30
N LEU A 176 13.17 -19.97 -6.84
CA LEU A 176 11.90 -19.98 -6.13
C LEU A 176 11.29 -21.38 -6.14
N ARG A 177 11.07 -21.94 -4.94
CA ARG A 177 10.41 -23.23 -4.73
C ARG A 177 9.10 -23.00 -4.02
N TRP A 178 8.25 -24.03 -4.00
CA TRP A 178 7.02 -24.01 -3.22
C TRP A 178 6.80 -25.34 -2.48
N GLN A 179 6.03 -25.29 -1.41
CA GLN A 179 5.56 -26.46 -0.68
C GLN A 179 4.26 -26.13 0.05
N ASP A 180 3.28 -27.02 0.01
CA ASP A 180 2.11 -26.92 0.88
C ASP A 180 2.35 -27.68 2.19
N VAL A 181 1.90 -27.10 3.30
CA VAL A 181 2.01 -27.67 4.63
C VAL A 181 0.67 -27.67 5.35
N SER A 182 0.47 -28.68 6.19
CA SER A 182 -0.66 -28.75 7.13
C SER A 182 -0.17 -28.31 8.50
N LEU A 183 -0.86 -27.35 9.12
CA LEU A 183 -0.61 -27.01 10.52
C LEU A 183 -1.32 -28.07 11.38
N GLN A 184 -0.54 -28.86 12.13
CA GLN A 184 -1.10 -29.73 13.16
C GLN A 184 -1.69 -28.84 14.26
N ARG A 185 -2.95 -29.13 14.63
CA ARG A 185 -3.62 -28.48 15.77
C ARG A 185 -3.10 -29.04 17.08
#